data_AF-B8CFD5-F1
#
_entry.id   AF-B8CFD5-F1
#
_cell.length_a   1.000
_cell.length_b   1.000
_cell.length_c   1.000
_cell.angle_alpha   90.00
_cell.angle_beta   90.00
_cell.angle_gamma   90.00
#
_symmetry.space_group_name_H-M   'P 1'
#
loop_
_entity.id
_entity.type
_entity.pdbx_description
1 polymer ?
#
loop_
_entity_poly.entity_id
_entity_poly.type
_entity_poly.pdbx_seq_one_letter_code
_entity_poly.pdbx_strand_id
1 'polypeptide(L)'
;MSPTARPVPPNPGPDQPRQQYLDTWVIGSPKRNGGGNVEPSGDPLCSRGSTDGILRVAINNINGTTFHQKGFEVAHEIQTIQELGIDIIAMCESNRAWTYKNKQEYERQTHLLWHNTRTVFASCPTGAEGYQPGGNVLNINGPAAGRVKATGTNKWERFCWMELRGQRDEGWVIISAYRVCQEESHRPGALTAYMQQYTAMLSAGITRPNPRQQILDDLLHLITSKREQGFRPILLMDANEDWVTNSHGKNQLADFMAAANLQDAFYERHQQSPPTYTRGNSRLDYILVDPVASPCIRRVGYLGTHEGNFSDHCLEYVDFDMTAFFRGVTFRPASIMSREIILEQADKIESFLSDLRATQNRYKIPERIFRLARRFAMEGPTKSLIAKYNSIDTQLTEMT
;
A
#
# COMPACT_ATOMS: atom_id res chain seq x y z
N MET A 1 -4.43 39.78 49.07
CA MET A 1 -5.75 39.19 48.77
C MET A 1 -5.77 38.81 47.29
N SER A 2 -6.12 37.56 47.03
CA SER A 2 -5.80 36.77 45.83
C SER A 2 -6.42 37.25 44.52
N PRO A 3 -5.79 36.95 43.36
CA PRO A 3 -6.42 37.08 42.05
C PRO A 3 -7.36 35.88 41.82
N THR A 4 -8.59 36.16 41.39
CA THR A 4 -9.63 35.19 41.08
C THR A 4 -9.24 34.34 39.87
N ALA A 5 -9.02 33.04 40.10
CA ALA A 5 -8.80 32.06 39.04
C ALA A 5 -10.07 31.88 38.18
N ARG A 6 -9.90 31.85 36.86
CA ARG A 6 -10.97 31.44 35.94
C ARG A 6 -11.28 29.95 36.16
N PRO A 7 -12.55 29.53 36.07
CA PRO A 7 -12.90 28.13 36.24
C PRO A 7 -12.30 27.28 35.13
N VAL A 8 -11.67 26.17 35.52
CA VAL A 8 -11.17 25.12 34.61
C VAL A 8 -12.40 24.39 34.05
N PRO A 9 -12.53 24.21 32.73
CA PRO A 9 -13.64 23.44 32.17
C PRO A 9 -13.55 21.96 32.62
N PRO A 10 -14.68 21.29 32.83
CA PRO A 10 -14.70 19.92 33.32
C PRO A 10 -14.02 18.98 32.32
N ASN A 11 -13.21 18.06 32.85
CA ASN A 11 -12.55 17.03 32.07
C ASN A 11 -13.61 16.06 31.53
N PRO A 12 -13.76 15.85 30.21
CA PRO A 12 -14.75 14.91 29.69
C PRO A 12 -14.34 13.48 30.11
N GLY A 13 -15.28 12.78 30.73
CA GLY A 13 -15.09 11.37 31.12
C GLY A 13 -14.87 10.46 29.90
N PRO A 14 -14.37 9.23 30.13
CA PRO A 14 -13.90 8.33 29.07
C PRO A 14 -14.95 7.87 28.05
N ASP A 15 -16.25 8.08 28.32
CA ASP A 15 -17.37 7.56 27.52
C ASP A 15 -18.27 8.61 26.85
N GLN A 16 -17.83 9.88 26.74
CA GLN A 16 -18.58 10.86 25.94
C GLN A 16 -18.02 10.98 24.52
N PRO A 17 -18.83 10.77 23.46
CA PRO A 17 -18.41 11.09 22.10
C PRO A 17 -18.06 12.58 22.07
N ARG A 18 -16.83 12.90 21.67
CA ARG A 18 -16.44 14.29 21.40
C ARG A 18 -17.42 14.82 20.35
N GLN A 19 -18.31 15.74 20.73
CA GLN A 19 -19.08 16.51 19.77
C GLN A 19 -18.06 17.27 18.90
N GLN A 20 -17.82 16.74 17.70
CA GLN A 20 -17.13 17.47 16.65
C GLN A 20 -18.06 18.62 16.25
N TYR A 21 -17.76 19.82 16.74
CA TYR A 21 -18.33 21.02 16.16
C TYR A 21 -17.64 21.22 14.79
N LEU A 22 -18.31 20.72 13.74
CA LEU A 22 -17.97 20.91 12.33
C LEU A 22 -19.02 21.84 11.71
N ASP A 23 -18.69 23.13 11.76
CA ASP A 23 -19.00 24.26 10.89
C ASP A 23 -20.34 24.38 10.12
N THR A 24 -20.96 25.56 10.24
CA THR A 24 -21.81 26.14 9.18
C THR A 24 -20.96 26.93 8.19
N TRP A 25 -21.03 26.56 6.91
CA TRP A 25 -20.51 27.31 5.77
C TRP A 25 -20.99 28.77 5.78
N VAL A 26 -20.08 29.74 5.89
CA VAL A 26 -20.35 31.14 5.53
C VAL A 26 -19.21 31.67 4.67
N ILE A 27 -19.46 31.72 3.37
CA ILE A 27 -18.59 32.38 2.38
C ILE A 27 -18.36 33.82 2.85
N GLY A 28 -17.10 34.21 3.06
CA GLY A 28 -16.72 35.59 3.38
C GLY A 28 -16.41 35.92 4.85
N SER A 29 -16.29 34.94 5.75
CA SER A 29 -15.85 35.23 7.14
C SER A 29 -14.33 35.52 7.22
N PRO A 30 -13.88 36.52 8.01
CA PRO A 30 -12.46 36.86 8.10
C PRO A 30 -11.65 35.74 8.76
N LYS A 31 -10.54 35.35 8.13
CA LYS A 31 -9.58 34.36 8.66
C LYS A 31 -9.06 34.81 10.03
N ARG A 32 -9.44 34.09 11.10
CA ARG A 32 -8.66 34.12 12.35
C ARG A 32 -7.50 33.14 12.19
N ASN A 33 -6.31 33.59 12.57
CA ASN A 33 -5.04 32.87 12.47
C ASN A 33 -5.18 31.35 12.68
N GLY A 34 -4.95 30.56 11.62
CA GLY A 34 -4.61 29.14 11.69
C GLY A 34 -5.74 28.11 11.75
N GLY A 35 -6.97 28.42 11.33
CA GLY A 35 -8.03 27.42 11.23
C GLY A 35 -9.03 27.77 10.15
N GLY A 36 -8.98 27.04 9.03
CA GLY A 36 -9.94 27.12 7.95
C GLY A 36 -9.81 25.90 7.06
N ASN A 37 -10.86 25.58 6.31
CA ASN A 37 -10.83 24.51 5.33
C ASN A 37 -9.72 24.78 4.31
N VAL A 38 -9.04 23.70 3.91
CA VAL A 38 -8.06 23.72 2.83
C VAL A 38 -8.83 23.52 1.53
N GLU A 39 -8.56 24.37 0.54
CA GLU A 39 -9.16 24.28 -0.79
C GLU A 39 -8.48 23.18 -1.64
N PRO A 40 -9.20 22.54 -2.57
CA PRO A 40 -8.61 21.57 -3.49
C PRO A 40 -7.47 22.20 -4.31
N SER A 41 -6.48 21.39 -4.69
CA SER A 41 -5.27 21.84 -5.40
C SER A 41 -4.79 20.81 -6.42
N GLY A 42 -4.13 21.27 -7.48
CA GLY A 42 -3.62 20.41 -8.56
C GLY A 42 -4.67 20.10 -9.62
N ASP A 43 -4.59 18.92 -10.23
CA ASP A 43 -5.59 18.51 -11.22
C ASP A 43 -6.95 18.25 -10.54
N PRO A 44 -8.08 18.50 -11.23
CA PRO A 44 -9.40 18.17 -10.70
C PRO A 44 -9.67 16.66 -10.78
N LEU A 45 -10.29 16.12 -9.73
CA LEU A 45 -10.70 14.71 -9.69
C LEU A 45 -11.82 14.48 -10.70
N CYS A 46 -11.67 13.48 -11.57
CA CYS A 46 -12.72 13.11 -12.51
C CYS A 46 -13.58 11.95 -11.98
N SER A 47 -14.86 11.94 -12.35
CA SER A 47 -15.74 10.79 -12.15
C SER A 47 -15.17 9.54 -12.84
N ARG A 48 -15.35 8.39 -12.21
CA ARG A 48 -14.91 7.09 -12.75
C ARG A 48 -15.93 6.52 -13.74
N GLY A 49 -15.43 5.84 -14.77
CA GLY A 49 -16.23 5.10 -15.74
C GLY A 49 -15.79 3.64 -15.80
N SER A 50 -16.66 2.73 -16.24
CA SER A 50 -16.36 1.28 -16.31
C SER A 50 -15.21 0.91 -17.26
N THR A 51 -14.81 1.81 -18.15
CA THR A 51 -13.75 1.61 -19.15
C THR A 51 -12.74 2.76 -19.17
N ASP A 52 -12.62 3.54 -18.08
CA ASP A 52 -11.72 4.70 -18.05
C ASP A 52 -10.23 4.35 -18.15
N GLY A 53 -9.87 3.09 -17.89
CA GLY A 53 -8.48 2.61 -17.97
C GLY A 53 -7.57 3.26 -16.93
N ILE A 54 -8.14 3.82 -15.86
CA ILE A 54 -7.42 4.50 -14.79
C ILE A 54 -7.21 3.56 -13.61
N LEU A 55 -6.05 3.66 -12.97
CA LEU A 55 -5.81 3.15 -11.62
C LEU A 55 -5.70 4.36 -10.69
N ARG A 56 -6.66 4.54 -9.78
CA ARG A 56 -6.67 5.64 -8.82
C ARG A 56 -6.07 5.20 -7.50
N VAL A 57 -4.98 5.84 -7.13
CA VAL A 57 -4.25 5.61 -5.89
C VAL A 57 -4.40 6.85 -5.01
N ALA A 58 -4.77 6.70 -3.75
CA ALA A 58 -5.01 7.82 -2.85
C ALA A 58 -4.44 7.61 -1.45
N ILE A 59 -4.14 8.70 -0.75
CA ILE A 59 -3.83 8.71 0.67
C ILE A 59 -4.71 9.71 1.39
N ASN A 60 -5.13 9.35 2.60
CA ASN A 60 -5.71 10.31 3.53
C ASN A 60 -5.35 9.94 4.97
N ASN A 61 -4.75 10.84 5.74
CA ASN A 61 -4.78 10.72 7.18
C ASN A 61 -6.24 10.91 7.63
N ILE A 62 -6.85 9.88 8.20
CA ILE A 62 -8.29 9.88 8.53
C ILE A 62 -8.57 10.31 9.98
N ASN A 63 -7.53 10.51 10.79
CA ASN A 63 -7.63 10.91 12.20
C ASN A 63 -8.67 10.08 13.00
N GLY A 64 -8.64 8.77 12.78
CA GLY A 64 -9.56 7.81 13.39
C GLY A 64 -10.57 7.25 12.39
N THR A 65 -10.56 5.92 12.28
CA THR A 65 -11.58 5.19 11.53
C THR A 65 -12.97 5.33 12.17
N THR A 66 -13.99 5.58 11.35
CA THR A 66 -15.40 5.62 11.80
C THR A 66 -15.99 4.23 11.95
N PHE A 67 -15.18 3.19 11.77
CA PHE A 67 -15.56 1.82 12.02
C PHE A 67 -16.05 1.66 13.46
N HIS A 68 -17.32 1.35 13.65
CA HIS A 68 -17.89 1.01 14.95
C HIS A 68 -18.09 -0.49 15.02
N GLN A 69 -17.66 -1.12 16.11
CA GLN A 69 -17.72 -2.58 16.30
C GLN A 69 -19.15 -3.14 16.39
N LYS A 70 -20.19 -2.29 16.32
CA LYS A 70 -21.59 -2.65 16.54
C LYS A 70 -22.47 -1.85 15.57
N GLY A 71 -23.00 -2.53 14.56
CA GLY A 71 -23.93 -1.95 13.60
C GLY A 71 -23.90 -2.66 12.25
N PHE A 72 -24.90 -2.41 11.41
CA PHE A 72 -24.91 -2.81 10.00
C PHE A 72 -24.36 -1.72 9.07
N GLU A 73 -23.95 -0.59 9.63
CA GLU A 73 -23.44 0.56 8.89
C GLU A 73 -22.03 0.28 8.38
N VAL A 74 -21.79 0.65 7.13
CA VAL A 74 -20.48 0.61 6.49
C VAL A 74 -19.71 1.84 6.96
N ALA A 75 -18.45 1.67 7.34
CA ALA A 75 -17.60 2.78 7.76
C ALA A 75 -17.56 3.87 6.67
N HIS A 76 -17.55 5.14 7.07
CA HIS A 76 -17.60 6.28 6.16
C HIS A 76 -16.45 6.21 5.16
N GLU A 77 -15.25 5.85 5.61
CA GLU A 77 -14.10 5.74 4.75
C GLU A 77 -14.25 4.68 3.65
N ILE A 78 -15.02 3.62 3.91
CA ILE A 78 -15.33 2.60 2.90
C ILE A 78 -16.32 3.17 1.86
N GLN A 79 -17.27 3.99 2.27
CA GLN A 79 -18.20 4.69 1.36
C GLN A 79 -17.45 5.69 0.49
N THR A 80 -16.57 6.51 1.08
CA THR A 80 -15.72 7.47 0.36
C THR A 80 -14.88 6.80 -0.73
N ILE A 81 -14.29 5.64 -0.45
CA ILE A 81 -13.53 4.86 -1.45
C ILE A 81 -14.42 4.51 -2.65
N GLN A 82 -15.67 4.10 -2.42
CA GLN A 82 -16.61 3.76 -3.48
C GLN A 82 -17.04 4.99 -4.28
N GLU A 83 -17.40 6.08 -3.61
CA GLU A 83 -17.91 7.31 -4.22
C GLU A 83 -16.85 8.00 -5.08
N LEU A 84 -15.62 8.09 -4.59
CA LEU A 84 -14.48 8.66 -5.32
C LEU A 84 -13.88 7.67 -6.32
N GLY A 85 -14.35 6.42 -6.30
CA GLY A 85 -13.88 5.31 -7.10
C GLY A 85 -12.37 5.14 -7.00
N ILE A 86 -11.88 4.96 -5.78
CA ILE A 86 -10.47 4.75 -5.45
C ILE A 86 -10.17 3.25 -5.52
N ASP A 87 -9.13 2.88 -6.28
CA ASP A 87 -8.73 1.48 -6.42
C ASP A 87 -7.79 1.04 -5.29
N ILE A 88 -6.91 1.95 -4.87
CA ILE A 88 -5.91 1.71 -3.82
C ILE A 88 -5.90 2.90 -2.89
N ILE A 89 -6.08 2.69 -1.58
CA ILE A 89 -6.02 3.76 -0.59
C ILE A 89 -5.11 3.41 0.58
N ALA A 90 -4.26 4.35 0.98
CA ALA A 90 -3.61 4.38 2.27
C ALA A 90 -4.38 5.30 3.22
N MET A 91 -4.77 4.78 4.38
CA MET A 91 -5.39 5.55 5.44
C MET A 91 -4.46 5.58 6.64
N CYS A 92 -3.95 6.77 6.97
CA CYS A 92 -3.06 7.01 8.10
C CYS A 92 -3.84 7.43 9.34
N GLU A 93 -3.25 7.25 10.52
CA GLU A 93 -3.89 7.46 11.82
C GLU A 93 -5.28 6.82 11.93
N SER A 94 -5.36 5.51 11.66
CA SER A 94 -6.58 4.76 11.97
C SER A 94 -7.00 4.86 13.45
N ASN A 95 -6.05 5.22 14.33
CA ASN A 95 -6.24 5.49 15.75
C ASN A 95 -6.94 4.35 16.51
N ARG A 96 -6.68 3.10 16.08
CA ARG A 96 -7.29 1.90 16.62
C ARG A 96 -6.31 0.74 16.70
N ALA A 97 -6.44 -0.05 17.75
CA ALA A 97 -5.82 -1.36 17.85
C ALA A 97 -6.53 -2.35 16.91
N TRP A 98 -5.80 -2.87 15.91
CA TRP A 98 -6.34 -3.84 14.95
C TRP A 98 -6.23 -5.26 15.49
N THR A 99 -7.25 -5.67 16.25
CA THR A 99 -7.43 -7.06 16.68
C THR A 99 -7.98 -7.93 15.54
N TYR A 100 -7.82 -9.25 15.64
CA TYR A 100 -8.38 -10.20 14.67
C TYR A 100 -9.87 -9.93 14.38
N LYS A 101 -10.66 -9.69 15.43
CA LYS A 101 -12.10 -9.42 15.33
C LYS A 101 -12.40 -8.15 14.52
N ASN A 102 -11.71 -7.04 14.80
CA ASN A 102 -11.96 -5.78 14.11
C ASN A 102 -11.47 -5.82 12.67
N LYS A 103 -10.35 -6.52 12.39
CA LYS A 103 -9.88 -6.76 11.02
C LYS A 103 -10.93 -7.50 10.20
N GLN A 104 -11.44 -8.61 10.71
CA GLN A 104 -12.44 -9.44 10.04
C GLN A 104 -13.73 -8.65 9.74
N GLU A 105 -14.19 -7.85 10.69
CA GLU A 105 -15.41 -7.07 10.51
C GLU A 105 -15.22 -5.88 9.56
N TYR A 106 -14.06 -5.22 9.56
CA TYR A 106 -13.72 -4.21 8.56
C TYR A 106 -13.65 -4.83 7.14
N GLU A 107 -12.98 -5.98 7.01
CA GLU A 107 -12.93 -6.75 5.76
C GLU A 107 -14.34 -7.15 5.29
N ARG A 108 -15.20 -7.61 6.20
CA ARG A 108 -16.60 -7.92 5.90
C ARG A 108 -17.32 -6.72 5.29
N GLN A 109 -17.14 -5.52 5.84
CA GLN A 109 -17.74 -4.30 5.30
C GLN A 109 -17.22 -3.97 3.90
N THR A 110 -15.91 -4.10 3.66
CA THR A 110 -15.36 -3.92 2.30
C THR A 110 -15.93 -4.94 1.31
N HIS A 111 -16.15 -6.18 1.74
CA HIS A 111 -16.76 -7.22 0.90
C HIS A 111 -18.24 -7.01 0.59
N LEU A 112 -18.94 -6.12 1.30
CA LEU A 112 -20.30 -5.71 0.94
C LEU A 112 -20.32 -4.88 -0.34
N LEU A 113 -19.24 -4.13 -0.61
CA LEU A 113 -19.15 -3.22 -1.77
C LEU A 113 -18.34 -3.80 -2.93
N TRP A 114 -17.32 -4.61 -2.64
CA TRP A 114 -16.46 -5.21 -3.67
C TRP A 114 -16.34 -6.72 -3.53
N HIS A 115 -16.48 -7.42 -4.65
CA HIS A 115 -16.26 -8.87 -4.71
C HIS A 115 -14.81 -9.26 -4.44
N ASN A 116 -13.86 -8.41 -4.84
CA ASN A 116 -12.43 -8.65 -4.67
C ASN A 116 -11.80 -7.44 -3.97
N THR A 117 -11.29 -7.67 -2.77
CA THR A 117 -10.63 -6.65 -1.95
C THR A 117 -9.54 -7.31 -1.12
N ARG A 118 -8.49 -6.56 -0.83
CA ARG A 118 -7.40 -6.95 0.05
C ARG A 118 -7.09 -5.78 0.97
N THR A 119 -7.00 -6.04 2.27
CA THR A 119 -6.69 -5.02 3.26
C THR A 119 -5.53 -5.48 4.14
N VAL A 120 -4.59 -4.57 4.41
CA VAL A 120 -3.49 -4.79 5.35
C VAL A 120 -3.55 -3.71 6.41
N PHE A 121 -3.50 -4.15 7.66
CA PHE A 121 -3.62 -3.30 8.82
C PHE A 121 -2.30 -3.29 9.60
N ALA A 122 -1.90 -2.12 10.09
CA ALA A 122 -0.76 -1.96 10.97
C ALA A 122 -1.17 -1.11 12.19
N SER A 123 -0.94 -1.61 13.40
CA SER A 123 -1.09 -0.89 14.67
C SER A 123 -0.08 -1.43 15.68
N CYS A 124 0.67 -0.56 16.36
CA CYS A 124 1.71 -1.00 17.29
C CYS A 124 1.22 -2.10 18.25
N PRO A 125 1.95 -3.22 18.46
CA PRO A 125 1.46 -4.35 19.24
C PRO A 125 1.55 -4.08 20.75
N THR A 126 0.72 -3.17 21.25
CA THR A 126 0.69 -2.74 22.66
C THR A 126 -0.20 -3.61 23.54
N GLY A 127 -1.03 -4.47 22.93
CA GLY A 127 -2.06 -5.25 23.64
C GLY A 127 -3.27 -4.41 24.09
N ALA A 128 -3.33 -3.13 23.70
CA ALA A 128 -4.48 -2.27 23.98
C ALA A 128 -5.71 -2.72 23.19
N GLU A 129 -6.90 -2.50 23.77
CA GLU A 129 -8.17 -2.58 23.06
C GLU A 129 -8.77 -1.18 22.92
N GLY A 130 -9.36 -0.89 21.75
CA GLY A 130 -10.02 0.39 21.50
C GLY A 130 -9.12 1.43 20.83
N TYR A 131 -9.13 2.66 21.35
CA TYR A 131 -8.37 3.78 20.79
C TYR A 131 -6.87 3.56 20.98
N GLN A 132 -6.13 3.64 19.88
CA GLN A 132 -4.67 3.53 19.90
C GLN A 132 -4.09 4.45 18.82
N PRO A 133 -3.37 5.53 19.19
CA PRO A 133 -2.94 6.51 18.21
C PRO A 133 -1.95 5.97 17.18
N GLY A 134 -2.05 6.51 15.97
CA GLY A 134 -1.31 6.08 14.79
C GLY A 134 -2.00 4.93 14.05
N GLY A 135 -1.20 4.00 13.55
CA GLY A 135 -1.67 2.88 12.76
C GLY A 135 -2.05 3.26 11.32
N ASN A 136 -2.05 2.27 10.45
CA ASN A 136 -2.30 2.42 9.02
C ASN A 136 -3.24 1.32 8.52
N VAL A 137 -4.03 1.67 7.51
CA VAL A 137 -4.79 0.72 6.70
C VAL A 137 -4.40 0.92 5.25
N LEU A 138 -4.02 -0.14 4.56
CA LEU A 138 -3.82 -0.15 3.12
C LEU A 138 -4.87 -1.06 2.51
N ASN A 139 -5.73 -0.51 1.68
CA ASN A 139 -6.82 -1.24 1.05
C ASN A 139 -6.71 -1.17 -0.48
N ILE A 140 -6.93 -2.31 -1.14
CA ILE A 140 -6.94 -2.44 -2.60
C ILE A 140 -8.23 -3.14 -3.01
N ASN A 141 -8.93 -2.59 -4.00
CA ASN A 141 -10.23 -3.08 -4.46
C ASN A 141 -10.22 -3.49 -5.94
N GLY A 142 -11.27 -4.21 -6.33
CA GLY A 142 -11.60 -4.47 -7.72
C GLY A 142 -10.53 -5.28 -8.48
N PRO A 143 -10.28 -4.96 -9.75
CA PRO A 143 -9.31 -5.68 -10.57
C PRO A 143 -7.86 -5.60 -10.04
N ALA A 144 -7.49 -4.49 -9.37
CA ALA A 144 -6.15 -4.33 -8.80
C ALA A 144 -5.88 -5.34 -7.68
N ALA A 145 -6.90 -5.71 -6.90
CA ALA A 145 -6.78 -6.68 -5.81
C ALA A 145 -6.36 -8.08 -6.30
N GLY A 146 -6.72 -8.45 -7.54
CA GLY A 146 -6.32 -9.71 -8.16
C GLY A 146 -4.82 -9.79 -8.51
N ARG A 147 -4.11 -8.66 -8.48
CA ARG A 147 -2.67 -8.59 -8.75
C ARG A 147 -1.82 -8.72 -7.49
N VAL A 148 -2.42 -8.72 -6.31
CA VAL A 148 -1.68 -8.79 -5.04
C VAL A 148 -0.94 -10.13 -4.95
N LYS A 149 0.39 -10.06 -4.87
CA LYS A 149 1.30 -11.21 -4.75
C LYS A 149 1.62 -11.52 -3.30
N ALA A 150 1.94 -10.48 -2.53
CA ALA A 150 2.37 -10.58 -1.15
C ALA A 150 2.00 -9.32 -0.39
N THR A 151 1.94 -9.43 0.93
CA THR A 151 1.65 -8.32 1.84
C THR A 151 2.55 -8.40 3.06
N GLY A 152 2.66 -7.28 3.78
CA GLY A 152 3.39 -7.29 5.05
C GLY A 152 3.26 -6.00 5.83
N THR A 153 3.84 -6.03 7.04
CA THR A 153 3.96 -4.92 7.97
C THR A 153 5.40 -4.90 8.49
N ASN A 154 5.87 -3.76 9.01
CA ASN A 154 7.10 -3.78 9.79
C ASN A 154 6.85 -4.24 11.23
N LYS A 155 7.94 -4.62 11.92
CA LYS A 155 7.95 -5.08 13.30
C LYS A 155 7.24 -4.12 14.29
N TRP A 156 7.30 -2.83 14.00
CA TRP A 156 6.74 -1.76 14.83
C TRP A 156 5.31 -1.36 14.40
N GLU A 157 4.80 -1.97 13.33
CA GLU A 157 3.52 -1.68 12.69
C GLU A 157 3.27 -0.18 12.41
N ARG A 158 4.33 0.50 11.94
CA ARG A 158 4.36 1.91 11.49
C ARG A 158 4.03 2.08 10.01
N PHE A 159 4.22 1.01 9.24
CA PHE A 159 3.84 0.95 7.84
C PHE A 159 3.40 -0.47 7.46
N CYS A 160 2.57 -0.54 6.43
CA CYS A 160 2.17 -1.78 5.77
C CYS A 160 2.37 -1.67 4.26
N TRP A 161 2.45 -2.80 3.58
CA TRP A 161 2.69 -2.82 2.13
C TRP A 161 1.98 -3.99 1.44
N MET A 162 1.73 -3.80 0.15
CA MET A 162 1.27 -4.84 -0.78
C MET A 162 2.13 -4.83 -2.05
N GLU A 163 2.57 -6.01 -2.48
CA GLU A 163 3.18 -6.23 -3.79
C GLU A 163 2.11 -6.52 -4.83
N LEU A 164 2.15 -5.81 -5.95
CA LEU A 164 1.29 -6.01 -7.10
C LEU A 164 2.10 -6.53 -8.27
N ARG A 165 1.64 -7.63 -8.89
CA ARG A 165 2.25 -8.18 -10.10
C ARG A 165 2.01 -7.27 -11.31
N GLY A 166 3.11 -6.85 -11.93
CA GLY A 166 3.14 -6.27 -13.26
C GLY A 166 3.39 -7.34 -14.32
N GLN A 167 4.05 -6.96 -15.42
CA GLN A 167 4.52 -7.89 -16.45
C GLN A 167 6.01 -8.25 -16.24
N ARG A 168 6.41 -9.43 -16.72
CA ARG A 168 7.83 -9.85 -16.90
C ARG A 168 8.69 -9.79 -15.63
N ASP A 169 8.18 -10.37 -14.55
CA ASP A 169 8.81 -10.46 -13.22
C ASP A 169 9.04 -9.10 -12.53
N GLU A 170 8.42 -8.04 -13.03
CA GLU A 170 8.39 -6.73 -12.39
C GLU A 170 7.01 -6.44 -11.79
N GLY A 171 6.98 -5.51 -10.85
CA GLY A 171 5.74 -5.11 -10.20
C GLY A 171 5.87 -3.82 -9.42
N TRP A 172 4.85 -3.57 -8.61
CA TRP A 172 4.81 -2.41 -7.73
C TRP A 172 4.75 -2.86 -6.29
N VAL A 173 5.44 -2.14 -5.40
CA VAL A 173 5.18 -2.25 -3.96
C VAL A 173 4.50 -0.97 -3.52
N ILE A 174 3.25 -1.10 -3.10
CA ILE A 174 2.46 0.00 -2.55
C ILE A 174 2.68 -0.01 -1.04
N ILE A 175 3.10 1.11 -0.47
CA ILE A 175 3.46 1.24 0.94
C ILE A 175 2.59 2.34 1.56
N SER A 176 1.94 2.05 2.68
CA SER A 176 1.24 3.02 3.52
C SER A 176 2.04 3.24 4.79
N ALA A 177 2.39 4.49 5.12
CA ALA A 177 3.21 4.82 6.27
C ALA A 177 2.72 6.08 7.01
N TYR A 178 2.87 6.06 8.33
CA TYR A 178 2.60 7.21 9.17
C TYR A 178 3.84 7.53 10.01
N ARG A 179 4.44 8.70 9.78
CA ARG A 179 5.60 9.19 10.53
C ARG A 179 5.15 10.09 11.66
N VAL A 180 5.61 9.81 12.87
CA VAL A 180 5.25 10.58 14.07
C VAL A 180 5.73 12.04 13.98
N CYS A 181 4.88 12.97 14.41
CA CYS A 181 5.21 14.41 14.41
C CYS A 181 6.17 14.82 15.54
N GLN A 182 6.24 14.04 16.62
CA GLN A 182 7.06 14.37 17.79
C GLN A 182 8.54 13.93 17.65
N GLU A 183 9.35 14.54 18.50
CA GLU A 183 10.77 14.24 18.73
C GLU A 183 10.96 14.15 20.24
N GLU A 184 12.10 13.61 20.70
CA GLU A 184 12.43 13.52 22.12
C GLU A 184 12.35 14.90 22.83
N SER A 185 12.82 15.95 22.16
CA SER A 185 12.81 17.34 22.65
C SER A 185 11.40 17.86 22.96
N HIS A 186 10.36 17.32 22.31
CA HIS A 186 8.97 17.72 22.49
C HIS A 186 8.31 17.16 23.78
N ARG A 187 9.01 16.30 24.55
CA ARG A 187 8.49 15.65 25.77
C ARG A 187 7.11 15.01 25.53
N PRO A 188 6.99 14.07 24.57
CA PRO A 188 5.71 13.52 24.16
C PRO A 188 4.99 12.81 25.32
N GLY A 189 3.67 12.94 25.36
CA GLY A 189 2.84 12.28 26.37
C GLY A 189 2.91 10.75 26.28
N ALA A 190 2.71 10.07 27.40
CA ALA A 190 2.88 8.62 27.54
C ALA A 190 2.03 7.78 26.56
N LEU A 191 0.87 8.30 26.14
CA LEU A 191 -0.06 7.58 25.26
C LEU A 191 0.13 7.90 23.76
N THR A 192 1.08 8.76 23.40
CA THR A 192 1.32 9.15 21.99
C THR A 192 1.85 7.98 21.16
N ALA A 193 1.63 8.04 19.84
CA ALA A 193 2.22 7.08 18.89
C ALA A 193 3.76 7.05 19.00
N TYR A 194 4.40 8.21 19.23
CA TYR A 194 5.84 8.29 19.50
C TYR A 194 6.24 7.43 20.69
N MET A 195 5.59 7.59 21.85
CA MET A 195 5.98 6.87 23.07
C MET A 195 5.71 5.37 22.98
N GLN A 196 4.67 4.95 22.25
CA GLN A 196 4.43 3.54 21.97
C GLN A 196 5.59 2.92 21.16
N GLN A 197 5.99 3.58 20.07
CA GLN A 197 7.10 3.13 19.23
C GLN A 197 8.42 3.14 20.01
N TYR A 198 8.68 4.21 20.75
CA TYR A 198 9.88 4.37 21.59
C TYR A 198 9.99 3.24 22.62
N THR A 199 8.90 2.95 23.34
CA THR A 199 8.87 1.90 24.37
C THR A 199 9.04 0.50 23.76
N ALA A 200 8.41 0.23 22.62
CA ALA A 200 8.57 -1.04 21.90
C ALA A 200 10.02 -1.26 21.45
N MET A 201 10.69 -0.21 20.95
CA MET A 201 12.08 -0.26 20.51
C MET A 201 13.06 -0.43 21.69
N LEU A 202 12.83 0.29 22.80
CA LEU A 202 13.59 0.09 24.03
C LEU A 202 13.48 -1.37 24.52
N SER A 203 12.26 -1.91 24.51
CA SER A 203 11.99 -3.30 24.96
C SER A 203 12.68 -4.34 24.06
N ALA A 204 12.96 -3.98 22.80
CA ALA A 204 13.72 -4.79 21.86
C ALA A 204 15.25 -4.58 21.93
N GLY A 205 15.75 -3.80 22.90
CA GLY A 205 17.17 -3.59 23.15
C GLY A 205 17.79 -2.37 22.46
N ILE A 206 17.00 -1.50 21.81
CA ILE A 206 17.52 -0.27 21.19
C ILE A 206 17.69 0.80 22.28
N THR A 207 18.92 1.20 22.59
CA THR A 207 19.24 2.00 23.79
C THR A 207 18.88 3.49 23.71
N ARG A 208 18.66 4.04 22.51
CA ARG A 208 18.19 5.43 22.27
C ARG A 208 17.32 5.50 21.02
N PRO A 209 16.07 5.00 21.06
CA PRO A 209 15.22 5.00 19.89
C PRO A 209 14.91 6.43 19.41
N ASN A 210 14.92 6.61 18.10
CA ASN A 210 14.40 7.81 17.45
C ASN A 210 13.32 7.38 16.46
N PRO A 211 12.08 7.19 16.92
CA PRO A 211 11.01 6.65 16.08
C PRO A 211 10.78 7.47 14.79
N ARG A 212 10.96 8.79 14.85
CA ARG A 212 10.77 9.71 13.72
C ARG A 212 11.82 9.52 12.61
N GLN A 213 13.07 9.25 12.94
CA GLN A 213 14.12 8.92 11.95
C GLN A 213 14.04 7.44 11.54
N GLN A 214 13.89 6.53 12.51
CA GLN A 214 13.96 5.09 12.26
C GLN A 214 12.90 4.57 11.29
N ILE A 215 11.77 5.26 11.14
CA ILE A 215 10.79 4.88 10.12
C ILE A 215 11.33 5.12 8.70
N LEU A 216 12.07 6.20 8.46
CA LEU A 216 12.69 6.49 7.17
C LEU A 216 13.78 5.46 6.85
N ASP A 217 14.59 5.09 7.85
CA ASP A 217 15.63 4.06 7.70
C ASP A 217 15.02 2.69 7.35
N ASP A 218 13.96 2.29 8.06
CA ASP A 218 13.25 1.03 7.81
C ASP A 218 12.56 1.03 6.43
N LEU A 219 11.97 2.16 6.02
CA LEU A 219 11.35 2.31 4.70
C LEU A 219 12.40 2.23 3.59
N LEU A 220 13.56 2.85 3.78
CA LEU A 220 14.66 2.80 2.81
C LEU A 220 15.15 1.35 2.63
N HIS A 221 15.29 0.61 3.73
CA HIS A 221 15.66 -0.80 3.67
C HIS A 221 14.59 -1.64 2.95
N LEU A 222 13.30 -1.45 3.25
CA LEU A 222 12.22 -2.11 2.53
C LEU A 222 12.26 -1.81 1.03
N ILE A 223 12.34 -0.53 0.66
CA ILE A 223 12.33 -0.09 -0.74
C ILE A 223 13.52 -0.68 -1.49
N THR A 224 14.71 -0.67 -0.89
CA THR A 224 15.92 -1.27 -1.47
C THR A 224 15.73 -2.77 -1.72
N SER A 225 15.27 -3.51 -0.71
CA SER A 225 15.03 -4.94 -0.82
C SER A 225 13.95 -5.29 -1.86
N LYS A 226 12.89 -4.48 -1.97
CA LYS A 226 11.82 -4.70 -2.94
C LYS A 226 12.26 -4.37 -4.37
N ARG A 227 13.10 -3.36 -4.55
CA ARG A 227 13.72 -3.06 -5.85
C ARG A 227 14.61 -4.19 -6.35
N GLU A 228 15.39 -4.81 -5.48
CA GLU A 228 16.19 -6.00 -5.81
C GLU A 228 15.32 -7.18 -6.29
N GLN A 229 14.08 -7.26 -5.79
CA GLN A 229 13.09 -8.26 -6.17
C GLN A 229 12.26 -7.87 -7.41
N GLY A 230 12.58 -6.75 -8.09
CA GLY A 230 11.89 -6.28 -9.29
C GLY A 230 10.65 -5.41 -9.02
N PHE A 231 10.42 -4.98 -7.77
CA PHE A 231 9.27 -4.13 -7.42
C PHE A 231 9.66 -2.65 -7.34
N ARG A 232 8.85 -1.79 -7.96
CA ARG A 232 9.00 -0.34 -7.93
C ARG A 232 8.13 0.26 -6.81
N PRO A 233 8.67 1.13 -5.94
CA PRO A 233 7.92 1.70 -4.83
C PRO A 233 6.91 2.77 -5.27
N ILE A 234 5.73 2.73 -4.66
CA ILE A 234 4.81 3.86 -4.50
C ILE A 234 4.58 3.99 -3.00
N LEU A 235 5.09 5.08 -2.41
CA LEU A 235 5.01 5.35 -0.99
C LEU A 235 3.96 6.42 -0.71
N LEU A 236 2.91 6.00 -0.04
CA LEU A 236 1.85 6.85 0.47
C LEU A 236 2.16 7.11 1.94
N MET A 237 2.48 8.36 2.29
CA MET A 237 2.79 8.70 3.67
C MET A 237 2.26 10.04 4.15
N ASP A 238 1.74 10.05 5.38
CA ASP A 238 1.79 11.25 6.22
C ASP A 238 3.22 11.33 6.79
N ALA A 239 4.00 12.24 6.21
CA ALA A 239 5.40 12.43 6.51
C ALA A 239 5.63 13.29 7.75
N ASN A 240 4.61 14.05 8.19
CA ASN A 240 4.72 15.08 9.21
C ASN A 240 5.95 16.00 9.01
N GLU A 241 6.29 16.32 7.76
CA GLU A 241 7.39 17.20 7.36
C GLU A 241 7.15 17.71 5.94
N ASP A 242 7.38 19.00 5.72
CA ASP A 242 7.34 19.59 4.37
C ASP A 242 8.76 19.67 3.81
N TRP A 243 9.04 18.84 2.79
CA TRP A 243 10.37 18.76 2.19
C TRP A 243 10.72 19.98 1.33
N VAL A 244 9.73 20.76 0.90
CA VAL A 244 9.92 21.96 0.06
C VAL A 244 10.24 23.17 0.94
N THR A 245 9.47 23.35 2.02
CA THR A 245 9.63 24.51 2.92
C THR A 245 10.60 24.26 4.07
N ASN A 246 11.06 23.01 4.25
CA ASN A 246 11.96 22.59 5.32
C ASN A 246 11.43 22.99 6.72
N SER A 247 10.19 22.59 7.01
CA SER A 247 9.46 23.03 8.20
C SER A 247 10.11 22.70 9.55
N HIS A 248 11.08 21.77 9.58
CA HIS A 248 11.78 21.32 10.80
C HIS A 248 13.29 21.63 10.82
N GLY A 249 13.79 22.47 9.91
CA GLY A 249 15.19 22.93 9.88
C GLY A 249 16.22 21.88 9.41
N LYS A 250 15.91 20.59 9.50
CA LYS A 250 16.60 19.47 8.84
C LYS A 250 15.65 18.86 7.82
N ASN A 251 16.10 18.70 6.58
CA ASN A 251 15.28 18.16 5.50
C ASN A 251 15.40 16.63 5.42
N GLN A 252 15.04 15.95 6.50
CA GLN A 252 15.16 14.49 6.62
C GLN A 252 14.32 13.78 5.56
N LEU A 253 13.16 14.36 5.21
CA LEU A 253 12.31 13.83 4.16
C LEU A 253 12.97 13.94 2.79
N ALA A 254 13.57 15.09 2.43
CA ALA A 254 14.28 15.22 1.16
C ALA A 254 15.51 14.29 1.07
N ASP A 255 16.28 14.17 2.16
CA ASP A 255 17.43 13.26 2.21
C ASP A 255 16.98 11.81 1.99
N PHE A 256 15.88 11.40 2.63
CA PHE A 256 15.26 10.10 2.42
C PHE A 256 14.77 9.91 0.97
N MET A 257 14.06 10.90 0.41
CA MET A 257 13.57 10.85 -0.98
C MET A 257 14.73 10.69 -1.98
N ALA A 258 15.82 11.41 -1.78
CA ALA A 258 17.03 11.29 -2.59
C ALA A 258 17.66 9.90 -2.47
N ALA A 259 17.84 9.39 -1.24
CA ALA A 259 18.42 8.07 -0.99
C ALA A 259 17.53 6.93 -1.54
N ALA A 260 16.22 7.05 -1.41
CA ALA A 260 15.24 6.10 -1.92
C ALA A 260 14.97 6.27 -3.43
N ASN A 261 15.49 7.32 -4.07
CA ASN A 261 15.17 7.73 -5.44
C ASN A 261 13.66 7.74 -5.67
N LEU A 262 12.94 8.55 -4.89
CA LEU A 262 11.51 8.79 -4.98
C LEU A 262 11.25 10.23 -5.42
N GLN A 263 10.17 10.42 -6.19
CA GLN A 263 9.73 11.72 -6.69
C GLN A 263 8.36 12.07 -6.12
N ASP A 264 8.17 13.36 -5.84
CA ASP A 264 6.89 13.92 -5.48
C ASP A 264 6.13 14.28 -6.77
N ALA A 265 5.19 13.42 -7.16
CA ALA A 265 4.44 13.59 -8.40
C ALA A 265 3.66 14.92 -8.46
N PHE A 266 3.13 15.37 -7.33
CA PHE A 266 2.38 16.62 -7.25
C PHE A 266 3.31 17.81 -7.49
N TYR A 267 4.45 17.86 -6.79
CA TYR A 267 5.39 18.96 -6.90
C TYR A 267 6.05 19.01 -8.27
N GLU A 268 6.44 17.87 -8.85
CA GLU A 268 7.00 17.81 -10.20
C GLU A 268 6.05 18.44 -11.24
N ARG A 269 4.74 18.20 -11.10
CA ARG A 269 3.73 18.69 -12.04
C ARG A 269 3.32 20.14 -11.80
N HIS A 270 3.10 20.53 -10.54
CA HIS A 270 2.46 21.80 -10.20
C HIS A 270 3.41 22.82 -9.56
N GLN A 271 4.60 22.39 -9.11
CA GLN A 271 5.61 23.24 -8.45
C GLN A 271 5.05 24.03 -7.26
N GLN A 272 4.19 23.37 -6.49
CA GLN A 272 3.45 23.94 -5.35
C GLN A 272 3.54 23.03 -4.13
N SER A 273 3.50 23.62 -2.94
CA SER A 273 3.40 22.91 -1.66
C SER A 273 2.20 23.45 -0.86
N PRO A 274 0.95 23.13 -1.26
CA PRO A 274 -0.23 23.58 -0.53
C PRO A 274 -0.29 22.93 0.86
N PRO A 275 -0.84 23.62 1.88
CA PRO A 275 -1.08 22.99 3.17
C PRO A 275 -2.02 21.79 3.01
N THR A 276 -1.77 20.69 3.71
CA THR A 276 -2.67 19.52 3.70
C THR A 276 -3.37 19.30 5.03
N TYR A 277 -3.09 20.15 6.02
CA TYR A 277 -3.60 20.07 7.38
C TYR A 277 -4.29 21.38 7.78
N THR A 278 -5.55 21.32 8.21
CA THR A 278 -6.39 22.49 8.50
C THR A 278 -5.85 23.44 9.57
N ARG A 279 -4.98 22.95 10.46
CA ARG A 279 -4.38 23.75 11.54
C ARG A 279 -2.91 24.11 11.27
N GLY A 280 -2.41 23.85 10.07
CA GLY A 280 -1.04 24.10 9.67
C GLY A 280 -0.94 24.79 8.31
N ASN A 281 0.27 25.21 7.97
CA ASN A 281 0.59 25.82 6.67
C ASN A 281 1.51 24.94 5.82
N SER A 282 1.73 23.69 6.23
CA SER A 282 2.70 22.76 5.64
C SER A 282 2.00 21.64 4.89
N ARG A 283 2.64 21.16 3.82
CA ARG A 283 2.25 19.93 3.13
C ARG A 283 2.84 18.73 3.86
N LEU A 284 2.00 17.86 4.39
CA LEU A 284 2.43 16.74 5.24
C LEU A 284 2.14 15.38 4.59
N ASP A 285 1.16 15.31 3.70
CA ASP A 285 0.67 14.09 3.07
C ASP A 285 1.21 13.98 1.64
N TYR A 286 1.76 12.81 1.29
CA TYR A 286 2.48 12.59 0.03
C TYR A 286 2.16 11.24 -0.62
N ILE A 287 2.02 11.24 -1.95
CA ILE A 287 2.21 10.07 -2.82
C ILE A 287 3.54 10.21 -3.55
N LEU A 288 4.56 9.57 -2.99
CA LEU A 288 5.92 9.55 -3.54
C LEU A 288 6.08 8.33 -4.46
N VAL A 289 6.57 8.56 -5.68
CA VAL A 289 6.61 7.53 -6.73
C VAL A 289 8.03 7.22 -7.17
N ASP A 290 8.29 5.98 -7.59
CA ASP A 290 9.49 5.69 -8.38
C ASP A 290 9.45 6.50 -9.70
N PRO A 291 10.56 7.11 -10.15
CA PRO A 291 10.62 7.90 -11.38
C PRO A 291 10.07 7.18 -12.62
N VAL A 292 10.12 5.84 -12.66
CA VAL A 292 9.56 5.07 -13.78
C VAL A 292 8.04 5.14 -13.87
N ALA A 293 7.35 5.59 -12.81
CA ALA A 293 5.91 5.77 -12.79
C ALA A 293 5.46 7.06 -13.48
N SER A 294 6.34 8.06 -13.63
CA SER A 294 5.99 9.40 -14.12
C SER A 294 5.27 9.38 -15.48
N PRO A 295 5.69 8.57 -16.48
CA PRO A 295 4.97 8.48 -17.77
C PRO A 295 3.56 7.89 -17.66
N CYS A 296 3.26 7.17 -16.58
CA CYS A 296 1.96 6.57 -16.33
C CYS A 296 0.98 7.55 -15.68
N ILE A 297 1.45 8.68 -15.13
CA ILE A 297 0.60 9.62 -14.37
C ILE A 297 -0.27 10.44 -15.32
N ARG A 298 -1.58 10.36 -15.13
CA ARG A 298 -2.59 11.15 -15.86
C ARG A 298 -3.00 12.38 -15.08
N ARG A 299 -3.23 12.25 -13.77
CA ARG A 299 -3.61 13.35 -12.86
C ARG A 299 -2.97 13.17 -11.49
N VAL A 300 -2.73 14.28 -10.82
CA VAL A 300 -2.35 14.33 -9.41
C VAL A 300 -2.91 15.59 -8.77
N GLY A 301 -3.52 15.43 -7.60
CA GLY A 301 -4.17 16.53 -6.89
C GLY A 301 -4.51 16.21 -5.45
N TYR A 302 -4.87 17.26 -4.71
CA TYR A 302 -5.47 17.18 -3.39
C TYR A 302 -6.93 17.60 -3.48
N LEU A 303 -7.79 16.86 -2.80
CA LEU A 303 -9.15 17.29 -2.52
C LEU A 303 -9.17 18.31 -1.38
N GLY A 304 -10.20 19.15 -1.37
CA GLY A 304 -10.45 20.05 -0.25
C GLY A 304 -10.77 19.29 1.04
N THR A 305 -10.62 19.96 2.18
CA THR A 305 -11.09 19.38 3.45
C THR A 305 -12.58 19.06 3.34
N HIS A 306 -12.98 17.87 3.81
CA HIS A 306 -14.35 17.34 3.74
C HIS A 306 -14.87 16.91 2.35
N GLU A 307 -14.05 16.97 1.30
CA GLU A 307 -14.36 16.35 0.00
C GLU A 307 -13.92 14.88 -0.07
N GLY A 308 -13.06 14.45 0.86
CA GLY A 308 -12.65 13.05 1.08
C GLY A 308 -13.24 12.49 2.38
N ASN A 309 -12.41 11.85 3.20
CA ASN A 309 -12.87 11.46 4.54
C ASN A 309 -13.06 12.69 5.42
N PHE A 310 -13.93 12.57 6.42
CA PHE A 310 -14.04 13.57 7.48
C PHE A 310 -12.78 13.56 8.36
N SER A 311 -11.81 14.37 7.98
CA SER A 311 -10.52 14.51 8.65
C SER A 311 -10.07 15.97 8.68
N ASP A 312 -9.13 16.29 9.55
CA ASP A 312 -8.37 17.54 9.53
C ASP A 312 -7.25 17.54 8.48
N HIS A 313 -7.08 16.45 7.74
CA HIS A 313 -6.18 16.32 6.59
C HIS A 313 -6.92 16.17 5.24
N CYS A 314 -6.33 16.74 4.20
CA CYS A 314 -6.76 16.55 2.81
C CYS A 314 -6.45 15.13 2.30
N LEU A 315 -7.22 14.70 1.30
CA LEU A 315 -6.96 13.47 0.55
C LEU A 315 -6.13 13.82 -0.70
N GLU A 316 -4.97 13.19 -0.86
CA GLU A 316 -4.19 13.25 -2.09
C GLU A 316 -4.52 12.06 -2.97
N TYR A 317 -4.53 12.26 -4.29
CA TYR A 317 -4.71 11.19 -5.25
C TYR A 317 -3.78 11.33 -6.46
N VAL A 318 -3.45 10.17 -7.05
CA VAL A 318 -2.78 10.04 -8.34
C VAL A 318 -3.58 9.08 -9.22
N ASP A 319 -3.97 9.53 -10.40
CA ASP A 319 -4.54 8.69 -11.45
C ASP A 319 -3.43 8.21 -12.37
N PHE A 320 -3.22 6.90 -12.43
CA PHE A 320 -2.31 6.27 -13.38
C PHE A 320 -3.08 5.71 -14.58
N ASP A 321 -2.46 5.70 -15.75
CA ASP A 321 -2.86 4.82 -16.85
C ASP A 321 -2.64 3.38 -16.43
N MET A 322 -3.72 2.63 -16.23
CA MET A 322 -3.66 1.27 -15.70
C MET A 322 -2.84 0.33 -16.60
N THR A 323 -2.90 0.54 -17.91
CA THR A 323 -2.18 -0.30 -18.87
C THR A 323 -0.68 -0.02 -18.79
N ALA A 324 -0.27 1.25 -18.86
CA ALA A 324 1.13 1.64 -18.74
C ALA A 324 1.70 1.25 -17.36
N PHE A 325 0.93 1.46 -16.30
CA PHE A 325 1.31 1.13 -14.93
C PHE A 325 1.66 -0.35 -14.78
N PHE A 326 0.79 -1.27 -15.21
CA PHE A 326 1.05 -2.71 -15.05
C PHE A 326 1.90 -3.35 -16.14
N ARG A 327 2.03 -2.74 -17.33
CA ARG A 327 2.90 -3.25 -18.40
C ARG A 327 4.35 -2.74 -18.32
N GLY A 328 4.59 -1.69 -17.54
CA GLY A 328 5.90 -1.06 -17.37
C GLY A 328 6.32 -0.20 -18.56
N VAL A 329 7.31 0.67 -18.34
CA VAL A 329 7.99 1.43 -19.40
C VAL A 329 9.12 0.55 -19.95
N THR A 330 9.17 0.37 -21.27
CA THR A 330 10.21 -0.40 -21.97
C THR A 330 11.58 0.25 -21.83
N PHE A 331 12.26 0.06 -20.71
CA PHE A 331 13.69 0.32 -20.56
C PHE A 331 14.38 -0.90 -19.95
N ARG A 332 14.69 -1.88 -20.80
CA ARG A 332 15.69 -2.90 -20.48
C ARG A 332 16.77 -2.89 -21.57
N PRO A 333 18.05 -2.68 -21.23
CA PRO A 333 19.12 -3.44 -21.86
C PRO A 333 18.81 -4.94 -21.67
N ALA A 334 18.98 -5.75 -22.70
CA ALA A 334 18.58 -7.16 -22.70
C ALA A 334 19.20 -7.91 -21.50
N SER A 335 18.35 -8.39 -20.57
CA SER A 335 18.81 -9.31 -19.53
C SER A 335 18.83 -10.73 -20.09
N ILE A 336 19.88 -11.48 -19.74
CA ILE A 336 20.00 -12.90 -20.05
C ILE A 336 18.85 -13.61 -19.30
N MET A 337 17.94 -14.21 -20.07
CA MET A 337 16.68 -14.81 -19.60
C MET A 337 16.86 -15.76 -18.42
N SER A 338 16.01 -15.64 -17.40
CA SER A 338 15.76 -16.72 -16.43
C SER A 338 15.10 -17.90 -17.16
N ARG A 339 15.54 -19.12 -16.84
CA ARG A 339 15.29 -20.35 -17.62
C ARG A 339 14.11 -21.18 -17.14
N GLU A 340 13.01 -20.57 -16.70
CA GLU A 340 11.87 -21.39 -16.24
C GLU A 340 10.55 -20.89 -16.83
N ILE A 341 9.80 -21.83 -17.44
CA ILE A 341 8.45 -21.62 -17.96
C ILE A 341 7.49 -21.68 -16.77
N ILE A 342 6.71 -20.63 -16.57
CA ILE A 342 5.69 -20.56 -15.51
C ILE A 342 4.33 -20.91 -16.11
N LEU A 343 3.50 -21.67 -15.38
CA LEU A 343 2.14 -22.11 -15.79
C LEU A 343 1.18 -20.96 -16.18
N GLU A 344 1.51 -19.72 -15.83
CA GLU A 344 0.72 -18.52 -16.15
C GLU A 344 1.01 -17.98 -17.58
N GLN A 345 2.03 -18.52 -18.29
CA GLN A 345 2.48 -18.06 -19.61
C GLN A 345 1.87 -18.93 -20.74
N ALA A 346 0.58 -18.72 -21.04
CA ALA A 346 -0.19 -19.55 -21.98
C ALA A 346 0.46 -19.69 -23.37
N ASP A 347 1.07 -18.61 -23.88
CA ASP A 347 1.78 -18.57 -25.16
C ASP A 347 3.04 -19.45 -25.19
N LYS A 348 3.85 -19.40 -24.12
CA LYS A 348 5.04 -20.23 -23.98
C LYS A 348 4.70 -21.69 -23.72
N ILE A 349 3.62 -21.97 -22.99
CA ILE A 349 3.10 -23.32 -22.78
C ILE A 349 2.67 -23.93 -24.12
N GLU A 350 1.97 -23.16 -24.96
CA GLU A 350 1.54 -23.63 -26.28
C GLU A 350 2.75 -23.95 -27.18
N SER A 351 3.76 -23.07 -27.22
CA SER A 351 5.01 -23.32 -27.96
C SER A 351 5.74 -24.56 -27.45
N PHE A 352 5.90 -24.69 -26.13
CA PHE A 352 6.54 -25.86 -25.51
C PHE A 352 5.78 -27.16 -25.83
N LEU A 353 4.46 -27.16 -25.70
CA LEU A 353 3.63 -28.33 -26.02
C LEU A 353 3.71 -28.69 -27.50
N SER A 354 3.81 -27.71 -28.39
CA SER A 354 4.01 -27.93 -29.82
C SER A 354 5.34 -28.65 -30.09
N ASP A 355 6.44 -28.14 -29.53
CA ASP A 355 7.78 -28.69 -29.70
C ASP A 355 7.92 -30.08 -29.06
N LEU A 356 7.33 -30.28 -27.88
CA LEU A 356 7.30 -31.57 -27.19
C LEU A 356 6.54 -32.61 -28.02
N ARG A 357 5.36 -32.26 -28.56
CA ARG A 357 4.58 -33.15 -29.44
C ARG A 357 5.34 -33.49 -30.72
N ALA A 358 5.99 -32.51 -31.35
CA ALA A 358 6.81 -32.74 -32.53
C ALA A 358 7.95 -33.71 -32.23
N THR A 359 8.60 -33.57 -31.07
CA THR A 359 9.69 -34.43 -30.61
C THR A 359 9.19 -35.86 -30.32
N GLN A 360 8.09 -36.01 -29.59
CA GLN A 360 7.48 -37.31 -29.31
C GLN A 360 7.10 -38.07 -30.59
N ASN A 361 6.56 -37.36 -31.58
CA ASN A 361 6.22 -37.93 -32.90
C ASN A 361 7.48 -38.34 -33.68
N ARG A 362 8.52 -37.50 -33.69
CA ARG A 362 9.80 -37.80 -34.35
C ARG A 362 10.42 -39.09 -33.82
N TYR A 363 10.39 -39.30 -32.51
CA TYR A 363 10.96 -40.49 -31.86
C TYR A 363 9.97 -41.66 -31.71
N LYS A 364 8.75 -41.52 -32.25
CA LYS A 364 7.67 -42.53 -32.21
C LYS A 364 7.43 -43.06 -30.80
N ILE A 365 7.46 -42.15 -29.82
CA ILE A 365 7.33 -42.49 -28.41
C ILE A 365 5.99 -43.19 -28.12
N PRO A 366 4.84 -42.68 -28.61
CA PRO A 366 3.55 -43.34 -28.40
C PRO A 366 3.54 -44.78 -28.92
N GLU A 367 4.01 -45.02 -30.14
CA GLU A 367 4.01 -46.35 -30.77
C GLU A 367 4.94 -47.33 -30.05
N ARG A 368 6.07 -46.83 -29.54
CA ARG A 368 7.01 -47.62 -28.73
C ARG A 368 6.39 -48.00 -27.39
N ILE A 369 5.70 -47.08 -26.73
CA ILE A 369 4.95 -47.35 -25.48
C ILE A 369 3.85 -48.38 -25.74
N PHE A 370 3.03 -48.21 -26.78
CA PHE A 370 1.98 -49.17 -27.14
C PHE A 370 2.54 -50.57 -27.42
N ARG A 371 3.64 -50.65 -28.18
CA ARG A 371 4.31 -51.94 -28.46
C ARG A 371 4.86 -52.58 -27.20
N LEU A 372 5.44 -51.78 -26.31
CA LEU A 372 5.99 -52.24 -25.04
C LEU A 372 4.88 -52.75 -24.11
N ALA A 373 3.79 -51.99 -23.96
CA ALA A 373 2.62 -52.38 -23.18
C ALA A 373 2.01 -53.70 -23.67
N ARG A 374 1.86 -53.87 -25.00
CA ARG A 374 1.39 -55.13 -25.60
C ARG A 374 2.30 -56.30 -25.24
N ARG A 375 3.63 -56.11 -25.28
CA ARG A 375 4.58 -57.17 -24.93
C ARG A 375 4.57 -57.51 -23.45
N PHE A 376 4.45 -56.52 -22.57
CA PHE A 376 4.25 -56.76 -21.14
C PHE A 376 2.98 -57.58 -20.87
N ALA A 377 1.89 -57.30 -21.61
CA ALA A 377 0.64 -58.04 -21.47
C ALA A 377 0.74 -59.51 -21.94
N MET A 378 1.57 -59.81 -22.94
CA MET A 378 1.71 -61.18 -23.46
C MET A 378 2.81 -61.99 -22.77
N GLU A 379 3.94 -61.37 -22.45
CA GLU A 379 5.17 -62.04 -22.01
C GLU A 379 5.44 -61.84 -20.50
N GLY A 380 4.69 -60.94 -19.84
CA GLY A 380 4.96 -60.52 -18.47
C GLY A 380 6.23 -59.66 -18.34
N PRO A 381 6.62 -59.27 -17.12
CA PRO A 381 7.76 -58.40 -16.88
C PRO A 381 9.10 -59.14 -16.96
N THR A 382 9.59 -59.35 -18.18
CA THR A 382 10.94 -59.91 -18.40
C THR A 382 12.02 -58.84 -18.19
N LYS A 383 13.24 -59.26 -17.82
CA LYS A 383 14.39 -58.33 -17.64
C LYS A 383 14.63 -57.44 -18.86
N SER A 384 14.43 -57.96 -20.08
CA SER A 384 14.59 -57.21 -21.33
C SER A 384 13.51 -56.13 -21.51
N LEU A 385 12.26 -56.42 -21.12
CA LEU A 385 11.15 -55.47 -21.24
C LEU A 385 11.26 -54.35 -20.21
N ILE A 386 11.71 -54.66 -18.99
CA ILE A 386 12.00 -53.66 -17.95
C ILE A 386 13.11 -52.72 -18.42
N ALA A 387 14.19 -53.24 -19.02
CA ALA A 387 15.26 -52.39 -19.55
C ALA A 387 14.77 -51.44 -20.67
N LYS A 388 13.86 -51.91 -21.53
CA LYS A 388 13.23 -51.08 -22.56
C LYS A 388 12.27 -50.03 -22.00
N TYR A 389 11.56 -50.35 -20.93
CA TYR A 389 10.73 -49.38 -20.21
C TYR A 389 11.59 -48.24 -19.67
N ASN A 390 12.64 -48.57 -18.90
CA ASN A 390 13.54 -47.58 -18.32
C ASN A 390 14.18 -46.70 -19.40
N SER A 391 14.57 -47.29 -20.53
CA SER A 391 15.14 -46.51 -21.65
C SER A 391 14.16 -45.49 -22.25
N ILE A 392 12.86 -45.82 -22.34
CA ILE A 392 11.84 -44.87 -22.81
C ILE A 392 11.57 -43.80 -21.75
N ASP A 393 11.55 -44.18 -20.48
CA ASP A 393 11.32 -43.29 -19.34
C ASP A 393 12.45 -42.25 -19.18
N THR A 394 13.71 -42.68 -19.24
CA THR A 394 14.88 -41.78 -19.26
C THR A 394 14.79 -40.82 -20.45
N GLN A 395 14.45 -41.33 -21.63
CA GLN A 395 14.30 -40.50 -22.82
C GLN A 395 13.18 -39.46 -22.67
N LEU A 396 12.08 -39.78 -21.97
CA LEU A 396 11.00 -38.83 -21.69
C LEU A 396 11.42 -37.74 -20.70
N THR A 397 12.26 -38.09 -19.72
CA THR A 397 12.76 -37.16 -18.70
C THR A 397 13.84 -36.23 -19.27
N GLU A 398 14.61 -36.68 -20.26
CA GLU A 398 15.62 -35.86 -20.95
C GLU A 398 15.03 -34.99 -22.09
N MET A 399 13.74 -35.19 -22.45
CA MET A 399 13.05 -34.40 -23.48
C MET A 399 12.46 -33.08 -22.94
N THR A 400 12.40 -32.92 -21.61
CA THR A 400 12.01 -31.70 -20.91
C THR A 400 13.23 -30.88 -20.54
#